data_AF-A0AAQ4EPQ4-F1
#
_entry.id   AF-A0AAQ4EPQ4-F1
#
_cell.length_a   1.000
_cell.length_b   1.000
_cell.length_c   1.000
_cell.angle_alpha   90.00
_cell.angle_beta   90.00
_cell.angle_gamma   90.00
#
_symmetry.space_group_name_H-M   'P 1'
#
loop_
_entity.id
_entity.type
_entity.pdbx_description
1 polymer ?
#
loop_
_entity_poly.entity_id
_entity_poly.type
_entity_poly.pdbx_seq_one_letter_code
_entity_poly.pdbx_strand_id
1 'polypeptide(L)'
;MAVATAAAVATCDALLSLLVATPLVVAHWRAVWFLLDWFVLPQRPYVSGWLCLSLGHAAVLAAHLAQYALGSLGDDDDDYKRLRPRRPWRRFAARLYTPLLSVATIAQWRGVWILHDLFLEPVGPVPSALISLGAGCVGLALAGALKMVPASPPFAFGTDEPRAYFDAPTRLGCRPDKGGWLPFAADCALTVLVLQTLLISAWRGLWALLDATSRSAKASLASGSTAAVLLLAAQVPAGIVWRRLGGDDGGASKNAARGSLSWVQRAFEEFWHLAATYACVSIWRGIWMLVDELCMLPTMFSHGASP
;
A
#
# COMPACT_ATOMS: atom_id res chain seq x y z
N MET A 1 25.24 -25.92 3.67
CA MET A 1 24.78 -25.84 2.27
C MET A 1 23.37 -25.26 2.18
N ALA A 2 22.34 -25.85 2.80
CA ALA A 2 20.95 -25.36 2.74
C ALA A 2 20.74 -23.90 3.20
N VAL A 3 21.44 -23.46 4.25
CA VAL A 3 21.35 -22.07 4.76
C VAL A 3 21.91 -21.05 3.75
N ALA A 4 23.01 -21.39 3.07
CA ALA A 4 23.60 -20.52 2.05
C ALA A 4 22.68 -20.39 0.82
N THR A 5 22.00 -21.48 0.45
CA THR A 5 21.00 -21.47 -0.63
C THR A 5 19.78 -20.62 -0.27
N ALA A 6 19.28 -20.73 0.97
CA ALA A 6 18.14 -19.92 1.43
C ALA A 6 18.47 -18.42 1.48
N ALA A 7 19.67 -18.05 1.97
CA ALA A 7 20.13 -16.66 1.97
C ALA A 7 20.28 -16.09 0.55
N ALA A 8 20.84 -16.88 -0.37
CA ALA A 8 20.99 -16.48 -1.77
C ALA A 8 19.63 -16.24 -2.46
N VAL A 9 18.64 -17.12 -2.23
CA VAL A 9 17.28 -16.96 -2.76
C VAL A 9 16.62 -15.71 -2.19
N ALA A 10 16.72 -15.47 -0.88
CA ALA A 10 16.16 -14.27 -0.25
C ALA A 10 16.82 -12.98 -0.77
N THR A 11 18.13 -13.00 -1.02
CA THR A 11 18.82 -11.87 -1.65
C THR A 11 18.36 -11.64 -3.08
N CYS A 12 18.21 -12.71 -3.88
CA CYS A 12 17.69 -12.58 -5.24
C CYS A 12 16.27 -12.02 -5.27
N ASP A 13 15.40 -12.50 -4.37
CA ASP A 13 14.02 -12.02 -4.24
C ASP A 13 13.97 -10.54 -3.85
N ALA A 14 14.80 -10.12 -2.88
CA ALA A 14 14.92 -8.71 -2.50
C ALA A 14 15.42 -7.84 -3.66
N LEU A 15 16.40 -8.31 -4.44
CA LEU A 15 16.93 -7.59 -5.60
C LEU A 15 15.88 -7.48 -6.72
N LEU A 16 15.15 -8.56 -7.02
CA LEU A 16 14.06 -8.52 -8.00
C LEU A 16 12.95 -7.56 -7.56
N SER A 17 12.60 -7.60 -6.27
CA SER A 17 11.60 -6.72 -5.68
C SER A 17 11.99 -5.25 -5.76
N LEU A 18 13.24 -4.94 -5.42
CA LEU A 18 13.76 -3.56 -5.38
C LEU A 18 14.06 -2.99 -6.78
N LEU A 19 14.65 -3.79 -7.67
CA LEU A 19 15.17 -3.31 -8.97
C LEU A 19 14.19 -3.49 -10.12
N VAL A 20 13.21 -4.40 -10.00
CA VAL A 20 12.27 -4.71 -11.09
C VAL A 20 10.83 -4.43 -10.67
N ALA A 21 10.34 -5.09 -9.60
CA ALA A 21 8.94 -4.96 -9.21
C ALA A 21 8.60 -3.53 -8.76
N THR A 22 9.41 -2.94 -7.89
CA THR A 22 9.15 -1.59 -7.34
C THR A 22 9.11 -0.53 -8.44
N PRO A 23 10.10 -0.41 -9.36
CA PRO A 23 10.04 0.57 -10.43
C PRO A 23 8.84 0.41 -11.37
N LEU A 24 8.47 -0.83 -11.71
CA LEU A 24 7.32 -1.10 -12.58
C LEU A 24 6.00 -0.72 -11.90
N VAL A 25 5.85 -1.03 -10.60
CA VAL A 25 4.66 -0.65 -9.82
C VAL A 25 4.57 0.87 -9.71
N VAL A 26 5.66 1.56 -9.38
CA VAL A 26 5.68 3.03 -9.30
C VAL A 26 5.34 3.66 -10.65
N ALA A 27 5.90 3.15 -11.75
CA ALA A 27 5.60 3.64 -13.09
C ALA A 27 4.11 3.45 -13.47
N HIS A 28 3.52 2.29 -13.16
CA HIS A 28 2.08 2.04 -13.35
C HIS A 28 1.24 3.03 -12.54
N TRP A 29 1.55 3.18 -11.25
CA TRP A 29 0.85 4.12 -10.36
C TRP A 29 0.92 5.54 -10.89
N ARG A 30 2.11 5.99 -11.26
CA ARG A 30 2.36 7.32 -11.82
C ARG A 30 1.58 7.56 -13.10
N ALA A 31 1.57 6.58 -14.02
CA ALA A 31 0.88 6.67 -15.30
C ALA A 31 -0.64 6.77 -15.12
N VAL A 32 -1.24 5.92 -14.29
CA VAL A 32 -2.68 6.00 -14.01
C VAL A 32 -3.03 7.28 -13.27
N TRP A 33 -2.19 7.72 -12.32
CA TRP A 33 -2.38 9.01 -11.64
C TRP A 33 -2.38 10.18 -12.64
N PHE A 34 -1.45 10.18 -13.59
CA PHE A 34 -1.41 11.17 -14.69
C PHE A 34 -2.70 11.14 -15.52
N LEU A 35 -3.17 9.96 -15.92
CA LEU A 35 -4.42 9.83 -16.68
C LEU A 35 -5.60 10.39 -15.87
N LEU A 36 -5.66 10.15 -14.57
CA LEU A 36 -6.70 10.71 -13.72
C LEU A 36 -6.60 12.24 -13.62
N ASP A 37 -5.39 12.79 -13.50
CA ASP A 37 -5.18 14.24 -13.52
C ASP A 37 -5.63 14.87 -14.84
N TRP A 38 -5.37 14.19 -15.96
CA TRP A 38 -5.70 14.71 -17.29
C TRP A 38 -7.18 14.59 -17.63
N PHE A 39 -7.82 13.47 -17.29
CA PHE A 39 -9.18 13.15 -17.74
C PHE A 39 -10.26 13.47 -16.71
N VAL A 40 -9.97 13.45 -15.41
CA VAL A 40 -11.01 13.59 -14.37
C VAL A 40 -11.13 15.04 -13.94
N LEU A 41 -11.95 15.80 -14.67
CA LEU A 41 -12.35 17.17 -14.35
C LEU A 41 -11.16 18.07 -13.95
N PRO A 42 -10.11 18.21 -14.79
CA PRO A 42 -8.88 18.93 -14.44
C PRO A 42 -9.13 20.38 -13.99
N GLN A 43 -10.16 21.03 -14.55
CA GLN A 43 -10.51 22.42 -14.24
C GLN A 43 -11.31 22.60 -12.93
N ARG A 44 -11.66 21.51 -12.25
CA ARG A 44 -12.47 21.52 -11.02
C ARG A 44 -11.86 20.59 -9.97
N PRO A 45 -10.70 20.96 -9.38
CA PRO A 45 -9.92 20.06 -8.52
C PRO A 45 -10.70 19.59 -7.28
N TYR A 46 -11.56 20.42 -6.68
CA TYR A 46 -12.44 20.01 -5.59
C TYR A 46 -13.39 18.88 -6.00
N VAL A 47 -14.09 19.05 -7.12
CA VAL A 47 -15.06 18.05 -7.61
C VAL A 47 -14.32 16.79 -8.06
N SER A 48 -13.18 16.95 -8.73
CA SER A 48 -12.29 15.85 -9.14
C SER A 48 -11.83 15.02 -7.93
N GLY A 49 -11.34 15.69 -6.87
CA GLY A 49 -10.89 15.05 -5.64
C GLY A 49 -12.00 14.25 -4.96
N TRP A 50 -13.18 14.84 -4.78
CA TRP A 50 -14.34 14.13 -4.20
C TRP A 50 -14.82 12.97 -5.08
N LEU A 51 -14.86 13.15 -6.41
CA LEU A 51 -15.26 12.09 -7.34
C LEU A 51 -14.31 10.90 -7.28
N CYS A 52 -13.00 11.15 -7.34
CA CYS A 52 -11.96 10.14 -7.20
C CYS A 52 -12.03 9.45 -5.83
N LEU A 53 -12.21 10.21 -4.75
CA LEU A 53 -12.36 9.68 -3.40
C LEU A 53 -13.56 8.74 -3.31
N SER A 54 -14.74 9.21 -3.72
CA SER A 54 -16.00 8.49 -3.57
C SER A 54 -16.05 7.25 -4.46
N LEU A 55 -15.71 7.38 -5.75
CA LEU A 55 -15.72 6.24 -6.67
C LEU A 55 -14.63 5.22 -6.34
N GLY A 56 -13.43 5.69 -5.98
CA GLY A 56 -12.32 4.83 -5.56
C GLY A 56 -12.69 4.02 -4.31
N HIS A 57 -13.14 4.67 -3.24
CA HIS A 57 -13.58 3.97 -2.03
C HIS A 57 -14.75 3.03 -2.29
N ALA A 58 -15.75 3.44 -3.09
CA ALA A 58 -16.90 2.60 -3.40
C ALA A 58 -16.48 1.33 -4.16
N ALA A 59 -15.61 1.45 -5.16
CA ALA A 59 -15.13 0.32 -5.95
C ALA A 59 -14.25 -0.63 -5.11
N VAL A 60 -13.32 -0.08 -4.30
CA VAL A 60 -12.46 -0.89 -3.41
C VAL A 60 -13.31 -1.59 -2.34
N LEU A 61 -14.29 -0.90 -1.74
CA LEU A 61 -15.20 -1.50 -0.77
C LEU A 61 -16.08 -2.58 -1.40
N ALA A 62 -16.60 -2.35 -2.60
CA ALA A 62 -17.37 -3.35 -3.34
C ALA A 62 -16.53 -4.60 -3.63
N ALA A 63 -15.26 -4.45 -4.01
CA ALA A 63 -14.34 -5.57 -4.20
C ALA A 63 -14.10 -6.34 -2.89
N HIS A 64 -13.91 -5.66 -1.75
CA HIS A 64 -13.74 -6.31 -0.45
C HIS A 64 -15.00 -7.06 -0.02
N LEU A 65 -16.19 -6.49 -0.21
CA LEU A 65 -17.46 -7.16 0.10
C LEU A 65 -17.70 -8.36 -0.82
N ALA A 66 -17.35 -8.22 -2.10
CA ALA A 66 -17.53 -9.26 -3.10
C ALA A 66 -16.43 -10.34 -3.09
N GLN A 67 -15.38 -10.22 -2.26
CA GLN A 67 -14.19 -11.08 -2.32
C GLN A 67 -14.51 -12.59 -2.30
N TYR A 68 -15.47 -13.04 -1.48
CA TYR A 68 -15.88 -14.45 -1.42
C TYR A 68 -16.73 -14.87 -2.64
N ALA A 69 -17.60 -13.98 -3.12
CA ALA A 69 -18.38 -14.23 -4.33
C ALA A 69 -17.46 -14.31 -5.56
N LEU A 70 -16.45 -13.43 -5.64
CA LEU A 70 -15.41 -13.47 -6.67
C LEU A 70 -14.50 -14.69 -6.51
N GLY A 71 -14.17 -15.08 -5.28
CA GLY A 71 -13.44 -16.31 -4.96
C GLY A 71 -14.14 -17.56 -5.48
N SER A 72 -15.48 -17.62 -5.40
CA SER A 72 -16.26 -18.71 -6.02
C SER A 72 -16.22 -18.71 -7.56
N LEU A 73 -15.84 -17.59 -8.19
CA LEU A 73 -15.50 -17.54 -9.62
C LEU A 73 -14.08 -18.06 -9.89
N GLY A 74 -13.23 -18.13 -8.86
CA GLY A 74 -11.83 -18.51 -8.92
C GLY A 74 -11.57 -20.00 -8.78
N ASP A 75 -12.22 -20.70 -7.83
CA ASP A 75 -11.81 -22.06 -7.46
C ASP A 75 -12.96 -23.09 -7.35
N ASP A 76 -12.67 -24.28 -7.89
CA ASP A 76 -12.92 -25.56 -7.23
C ASP A 76 -11.57 -26.32 -7.26
N ASP A 77 -11.08 -26.68 -6.07
CA ASP A 77 -9.73 -27.21 -5.73
C ASP A 77 -9.31 -28.48 -6.52
N ASP A 78 -10.22 -29.14 -7.23
CA ASP A 78 -9.95 -30.36 -8.01
C ASP A 78 -9.65 -30.09 -9.51
N ASP A 79 -9.97 -28.89 -10.02
CA ASP A 79 -9.97 -28.62 -11.47
C ASP A 79 -8.68 -27.95 -11.98
N TYR A 80 -7.80 -27.43 -11.10
CA TYR A 80 -6.47 -26.94 -11.51
C TYR A 80 -5.62 -28.08 -12.11
N LYS A 81 -5.82 -29.32 -11.64
CA LYS A 81 -5.16 -30.54 -12.15
C LYS A 81 -5.95 -31.24 -13.26
N ARG A 82 -7.25 -30.96 -13.43
CA ARG A 82 -8.09 -31.51 -14.50
C ARG A 82 -8.32 -30.45 -15.57
N LEU A 83 -7.40 -30.43 -16.53
CA LEU A 83 -7.52 -29.74 -17.81
C LEU A 83 -8.90 -29.97 -18.47
N ARG A 84 -9.86 -29.07 -18.26
CA ARG A 84 -11.00 -28.85 -19.17
C ARG A 84 -11.36 -27.35 -19.28
N PRO A 85 -11.39 -26.78 -20.50
CA PRO A 85 -11.61 -25.35 -20.73
C PRO A 85 -13.11 -25.05 -20.75
N ARG A 86 -13.77 -24.97 -19.59
CA ARG A 86 -15.24 -24.78 -19.62
C ARG A 86 -15.70 -23.34 -19.73
N ARG A 87 -14.90 -22.33 -19.34
CA ARG A 87 -15.31 -20.90 -19.39
C ARG A 87 -14.11 -19.94 -19.57
N PRO A 88 -13.60 -19.70 -20.80
CA PRO A 88 -12.51 -18.75 -21.04
C PRO A 88 -12.85 -17.34 -20.53
N TRP A 89 -14.13 -16.97 -20.57
CA TRP A 89 -14.62 -15.69 -20.03
C TRP A 89 -14.38 -15.54 -18.53
N ARG A 90 -14.45 -16.61 -17.70
CA ARG A 90 -14.18 -16.53 -16.24
C ARG A 90 -12.73 -16.21 -15.97
N ARG A 91 -11.80 -16.83 -16.73
CA ARG A 91 -10.37 -16.54 -16.62
C ARG A 91 -10.06 -15.11 -17.07
N PHE A 92 -10.68 -14.67 -18.16
CA PHE A 92 -10.54 -13.30 -18.63
C PHE A 92 -11.08 -12.28 -17.61
N ALA A 93 -12.28 -12.51 -17.08
CA ALA A 93 -12.89 -11.68 -16.04
C ALA A 93 -12.05 -11.63 -14.76
N ALA A 94 -11.49 -12.76 -14.33
CA ALA A 94 -10.53 -12.81 -13.23
C ALA A 94 -9.31 -11.94 -13.56
N ARG A 95 -8.69 -12.07 -14.73
CA ARG A 95 -7.52 -11.26 -15.11
C ARG A 95 -7.80 -9.75 -15.25
N LEU A 96 -9.03 -9.35 -15.51
CA LEU A 96 -9.44 -7.94 -15.53
C LEU A 96 -9.62 -7.35 -14.13
N TYR A 97 -9.82 -8.18 -13.10
CA TYR A 97 -10.03 -7.73 -11.73
C TYR A 97 -8.86 -6.89 -11.22
N THR A 98 -7.62 -7.40 -11.30
CA THR A 98 -6.44 -6.69 -10.77
C THR A 98 -6.20 -5.34 -11.45
N PRO A 99 -6.20 -5.21 -12.80
CA PRO A 99 -6.08 -3.91 -13.45
C PRO A 99 -7.19 -2.93 -13.07
N LEU A 100 -8.45 -3.37 -13.04
CA LEU A 100 -9.58 -2.50 -12.68
C LEU A 100 -9.50 -2.03 -11.22
N LEU A 101 -9.21 -2.96 -10.31
CA LEU A 101 -9.02 -2.64 -8.91
C LEU A 101 -7.81 -1.71 -8.71
N SER A 102 -6.74 -1.87 -9.50
CA SER A 102 -5.61 -0.95 -9.45
C SER A 102 -6.00 0.48 -9.79
N VAL A 103 -6.84 0.70 -10.82
CA VAL A 103 -7.33 2.03 -11.17
C VAL A 103 -8.21 2.60 -10.07
N ALA A 104 -9.10 1.78 -9.49
CA ALA A 104 -9.95 2.19 -8.37
C ALA A 104 -9.12 2.60 -7.13
N THR A 105 -8.11 1.82 -6.77
CA THR A 105 -7.19 2.12 -5.67
C THR A 105 -6.41 3.41 -5.95
N ILE A 106 -5.89 3.59 -7.16
CA ILE A 106 -5.13 4.81 -7.50
C ILE A 106 -6.06 6.04 -7.48
N ALA A 107 -7.32 5.90 -7.92
CA ALA A 107 -8.33 6.97 -7.79
C ALA A 107 -8.64 7.29 -6.32
N GLN A 108 -8.79 6.27 -5.47
CA GLN A 108 -8.97 6.46 -4.02
C GLN A 108 -7.81 7.26 -3.41
N TRP A 109 -6.57 6.86 -3.71
CA TRP A 109 -5.36 7.52 -3.23
C TRP A 109 -5.28 8.97 -3.71
N ARG A 110 -5.49 9.20 -5.01
CA ARG A 110 -5.52 10.53 -5.60
C ARG A 110 -6.59 11.41 -4.98
N GLY A 111 -7.78 10.87 -4.73
CA GLY A 111 -8.88 11.60 -4.10
C GLY A 111 -8.51 12.11 -2.71
N VAL A 112 -7.99 11.24 -1.84
CA VAL A 112 -7.51 11.65 -0.51
C VAL A 112 -6.38 12.68 -0.62
N TRP A 113 -5.41 12.43 -1.50
CA TRP A 113 -4.22 13.26 -1.66
C TRP A 113 -4.57 14.69 -2.08
N ILE A 114 -5.40 14.86 -3.12
CA ILE A 114 -5.83 16.17 -3.61
C ILE A 114 -6.65 16.90 -2.56
N LEU A 115 -7.53 16.22 -1.82
CA LEU A 115 -8.29 16.88 -0.76
C LEU A 115 -7.37 17.35 0.37
N HIS A 116 -6.35 16.58 0.73
CA HIS A 116 -5.32 17.04 1.67
C HIS A 116 -4.58 18.27 1.14
N ASP A 117 -4.19 18.30 -0.14
CA ASP A 117 -3.56 19.47 -0.75
C ASP A 117 -4.52 20.67 -0.67
N LEU A 118 -5.75 20.56 -1.17
CA LEU A 118 -6.71 21.66 -1.20
C LEU A 118 -7.10 22.22 0.18
N PHE A 119 -7.20 21.38 1.21
CA PHE A 119 -7.67 21.80 2.54
C PHE A 119 -6.54 22.13 3.51
N LEU A 120 -5.35 21.52 3.38
CA LEU A 120 -4.25 21.70 4.32
C LEU A 120 -3.10 22.55 3.78
N GLU A 121 -2.93 22.67 2.46
CA GLU A 121 -1.89 23.52 1.86
C GLU A 121 -1.94 24.99 2.30
N PRO A 122 -3.11 25.63 2.54
CA PRO A 122 -3.15 27.00 3.07
C PRO A 122 -2.46 27.20 4.43
N VAL A 123 -2.25 26.14 5.21
CA VAL A 123 -1.54 26.17 6.49
C VAL A 123 0.00 26.20 6.30
N GLY A 124 0.48 25.96 5.08
CA GLY A 124 1.88 25.91 4.72
C GLY A 124 2.40 24.48 4.55
N PRO A 125 3.52 24.28 3.80
CA PRO A 125 3.97 22.97 3.37
C PRO A 125 4.36 22.04 4.53
N VAL A 126 5.14 22.54 5.49
CA VAL A 126 5.60 21.73 6.64
C VAL A 126 4.45 21.43 7.62
N PRO A 127 3.63 22.40 8.07
CA PRO A 127 2.49 22.10 8.92
C PRO A 127 1.49 21.12 8.28
N SER A 128 1.16 21.31 7.00
CA SER A 128 0.28 20.42 6.23
C SER A 128 0.79 18.98 6.21
N ALA A 129 2.10 18.81 5.97
CA ALA A 129 2.78 17.52 6.00
C ALA A 129 2.72 16.86 7.39
N LEU A 130 3.04 17.61 8.45
CA LEU A 130 3.04 17.10 9.82
C LEU A 130 1.64 16.73 10.32
N ILE A 131 0.61 17.51 9.99
CA ILE A 131 -0.79 17.20 10.33
C ILE A 131 -1.21 15.89 9.67
N SER A 132 -0.92 15.74 8.37
CA SER A 132 -1.28 14.53 7.61
C SER A 132 -0.54 13.29 8.14
N LEU A 133 0.77 13.42 8.37
CA LEU A 133 1.62 12.35 8.88
C LEU A 133 1.23 11.95 10.31
N GLY A 134 1.02 12.93 11.17
CA GLY A 134 0.61 12.73 12.56
C GLY A 134 -0.76 12.05 12.65
N ALA A 135 -1.76 12.55 11.93
CA ALA A 135 -3.09 11.95 11.91
C ALA A 135 -3.06 10.50 11.41
N GLY A 136 -2.35 10.24 10.30
CA GLY A 136 -2.22 8.91 9.72
C GLY A 136 -1.50 7.93 10.66
N CYS A 137 -0.28 8.27 11.11
CA CYS A 137 0.52 7.40 11.96
C CYS A 137 -0.10 7.17 13.35
N VAL A 138 -0.58 8.22 14.02
CA VAL A 138 -1.20 8.08 15.35
C VAL A 138 -2.51 7.31 15.25
N GLY A 139 -3.36 7.62 14.27
CA GLY A 139 -4.62 6.90 14.05
C GLY A 139 -4.39 5.41 13.79
N LEU A 140 -3.43 5.08 12.94
CA LEU A 140 -3.06 3.68 12.66
C LEU A 140 -2.42 2.99 13.85
N ALA A 141 -1.55 3.65 14.62
CA ALA A 141 -0.94 3.09 15.82
C ALA A 141 -2.00 2.79 16.90
N LEU A 142 -3.00 3.67 17.07
CA LEU A 142 -4.14 3.45 17.97
C LEU A 142 -4.99 2.25 17.51
N ALA A 143 -5.23 2.11 16.21
CA ALA A 143 -5.85 0.92 15.62
C ALA A 143 -4.93 -0.33 15.61
N GLY A 144 -3.66 -0.16 16.02
CA GLY A 144 -2.50 -1.04 15.80
C GLY A 144 -2.53 -1.70 14.43
N ALA A 145 -2.55 -0.84 13.43
CA ALA A 145 -2.56 -1.12 12.01
C ALA A 145 -1.41 -0.40 11.30
N LEU A 146 -0.41 0.13 12.02
CA LEU A 146 0.70 0.88 11.43
C LEU A 146 1.52 0.06 10.43
N LYS A 147 1.54 -1.27 10.58
CA LYS A 147 2.12 -2.20 9.59
C LYS A 147 1.52 -2.08 8.18
N MET A 148 0.34 -1.46 8.04
CA MET A 148 -0.25 -1.17 6.74
C MET A 148 0.54 -0.12 5.96
N VAL A 149 1.26 0.78 6.64
CA VAL A 149 2.00 1.88 6.00
C VAL A 149 3.12 1.39 5.08
N PRO A 150 4.03 0.53 5.53
CA PRO A 150 5.07 -0.02 4.66
C PRO A 150 4.60 -1.20 3.79
N ALA A 151 3.30 -1.53 3.74
CA ALA A 151 2.77 -2.69 3.01
C ALA A 151 2.69 -2.43 1.49
N SER A 152 3.83 -2.14 0.88
CA SER A 152 4.01 -1.84 -0.55
C SER A 152 5.43 -2.25 -0.98
N PRO A 153 5.72 -2.45 -2.28
CA PRO A 153 7.09 -2.69 -2.75
C PRO A 153 8.06 -1.60 -2.26
N PRO A 154 9.29 -1.97 -1.82
CA PRO A 154 9.91 -3.28 -1.97
C PRO A 154 9.61 -4.29 -0.85
N PHE A 155 8.85 -3.91 0.19
CA PHE A 155 8.70 -4.75 1.39
C PHE A 155 7.53 -5.73 1.33
N ALA A 156 6.49 -5.42 0.55
CA ALA A 156 5.33 -6.30 0.41
C ALA A 156 4.68 -6.15 -0.96
N PHE A 157 4.43 -7.27 -1.63
CA PHE A 157 3.49 -7.39 -2.74
C PHE A 157 2.98 -8.82 -2.84
N GLY A 158 1.76 -8.97 -3.35
CA GLY A 158 1.18 -10.28 -3.61
C GLY A 158 1.67 -10.83 -4.95
N THR A 159 1.98 -12.12 -4.97
CA THR A 159 2.12 -12.89 -6.21
C THR A 159 0.74 -13.27 -6.74
N ASP A 160 0.61 -13.41 -8.06
CA ASP A 160 -0.61 -13.88 -8.72
C ASP A 160 -0.83 -15.40 -8.46
N GLU A 161 -1.08 -15.77 -7.21
CA GLU A 161 -1.40 -17.13 -6.82
C GLU A 161 -2.89 -17.42 -7.06
N PRO A 162 -3.25 -18.55 -7.71
CA PRO A 162 -4.64 -18.87 -8.04
C PRO A 162 -5.61 -18.81 -6.85
N ARG A 163 -5.14 -19.24 -5.67
CA ARG A 163 -5.95 -19.38 -4.44
C ARG A 163 -6.22 -18.07 -3.71
N ALA A 164 -5.26 -17.13 -3.78
CA ALA A 164 -5.33 -15.86 -3.05
C ALA A 164 -5.70 -14.69 -3.98
N TYR A 165 -6.08 -14.97 -5.22
CA TYR A 165 -6.23 -13.95 -6.26
C TYR A 165 -7.27 -12.87 -5.93
N PHE A 166 -8.36 -13.26 -5.26
CA PHE A 166 -9.43 -12.35 -4.83
C PHE A 166 -9.39 -12.03 -3.33
N ASP A 167 -8.43 -12.56 -2.59
CA ASP A 167 -8.35 -12.36 -1.15
C ASP A 167 -8.05 -10.89 -0.84
N ALA A 168 -8.94 -10.26 -0.08
CA ALA A 168 -8.82 -8.88 0.35
C ALA A 168 -8.81 -8.85 1.89
N PRO A 169 -7.64 -9.08 2.52
CA PRO A 169 -7.55 -9.23 3.96
C PRO A 169 -7.96 -7.93 4.68
N THR A 170 -8.88 -8.07 5.63
CA THR A 170 -9.38 -6.98 6.47
C THR A 170 -8.66 -6.94 7.81
N ARG A 171 -8.83 -5.82 8.54
CA ARG A 171 -8.14 -5.59 9.80
C ARG A 171 -8.49 -6.59 10.90
N LEU A 172 -9.79 -6.91 11.05
CA LEU A 172 -10.27 -7.82 12.09
C LEU A 172 -10.36 -9.28 11.59
N GLY A 173 -10.25 -9.49 10.26
CA GLY A 173 -10.33 -10.81 9.65
C GLY A 173 -11.70 -11.46 9.83
N CYS A 174 -12.76 -10.66 9.95
CA CYS A 174 -14.12 -11.16 10.02
C CYS A 174 -14.46 -11.91 8.73
N ARG A 175 -15.23 -12.99 8.86
CA ARG A 175 -15.69 -13.78 7.71
C ARG A 175 -17.19 -14.01 7.79
N PRO A 176 -17.91 -14.02 6.66
CA PRO A 176 -19.36 -14.15 6.65
C PRO A 176 -19.85 -15.53 7.12
N ASP A 177 -19.06 -16.58 6.94
CA ASP A 177 -19.32 -17.96 7.37
C ASP A 177 -19.33 -18.13 8.90
N LYS A 178 -18.46 -17.40 9.61
CA LYS A 178 -18.29 -17.51 11.07
C LYS A 178 -19.04 -16.46 11.87
N GLY A 179 -19.05 -15.22 11.39
CA GLY A 179 -19.57 -14.06 12.13
C GLY A 179 -20.82 -13.43 11.54
N GLY A 180 -21.31 -13.95 10.40
CA GLY A 180 -22.40 -13.34 9.65
C GLY A 180 -21.95 -12.14 8.81
N TRP A 181 -22.87 -11.66 7.96
CA TRP A 181 -22.57 -10.62 6.97
C TRP A 181 -22.31 -9.24 7.59
N LEU A 182 -23.00 -8.88 8.67
CA LEU A 182 -22.91 -7.54 9.24
C LEU A 182 -21.52 -7.24 9.86
N PRO A 183 -20.93 -8.09 10.73
CA PRO A 183 -19.58 -7.87 11.22
C PRO A 183 -18.52 -7.88 10.11
N PHE A 184 -18.71 -8.72 9.09
CA PHE A 184 -17.84 -8.75 7.91
C PHE A 184 -17.90 -7.43 7.13
N ALA A 185 -19.10 -6.91 6.85
CA ALA A 185 -19.27 -5.65 6.14
C ALA A 185 -18.72 -4.47 6.94
N ALA A 186 -18.89 -4.47 8.27
CA ALA A 186 -18.32 -3.47 9.17
C ALA A 186 -16.78 -3.50 9.18
N ASP A 187 -16.17 -4.69 9.19
CA ASP A 187 -14.71 -4.84 9.10
C ASP A 187 -14.16 -4.39 7.74
N CYS A 188 -14.86 -4.69 6.65
CA CYS A 188 -14.54 -4.15 5.32
C CYS A 188 -14.60 -2.62 5.31
N ALA A 189 -15.68 -2.03 5.85
CA ALA A 189 -15.86 -0.58 5.90
C ALA A 189 -14.79 0.09 6.78
N LEU A 190 -14.49 -0.47 7.95
CA LEU A 190 -13.40 0.02 8.82
C LEU A 190 -12.06 0.00 8.08
N THR A 191 -11.75 -1.12 7.42
CA THR A 191 -10.48 -1.28 6.72
C THR A 191 -10.37 -0.32 5.55
N VAL A 192 -11.37 -0.25 4.68
CA VAL A 192 -11.33 0.52 3.43
C VAL A 192 -11.56 2.01 3.64
N LEU A 193 -12.53 2.41 4.47
CA LEU A 193 -12.90 3.83 4.60
C LEU A 193 -12.03 4.56 5.62
N VAL A 194 -11.65 3.90 6.72
CA VAL A 194 -10.92 4.54 7.83
C VAL A 194 -9.43 4.24 7.73
N LEU A 195 -9.04 2.96 7.77
CA LEU A 195 -7.62 2.61 7.88
C LEU A 195 -6.83 2.90 6.61
N GLN A 196 -7.40 2.63 5.42
CA GLN A 196 -6.75 3.01 4.16
C GLN A 196 -6.67 4.52 3.98
N THR A 197 -7.66 5.30 4.44
CA THR A 197 -7.56 6.77 4.41
C THR A 197 -6.42 7.27 5.30
N LEU A 198 -6.31 6.78 6.53
CA LEU A 198 -5.21 7.12 7.44
C LEU A 198 -3.83 6.71 6.88
N LEU A 199 -3.78 5.56 6.21
CA LEU A 199 -2.61 5.09 5.47
C LEU A 199 -2.20 6.10 4.39
N ILE A 200 -3.14 6.55 3.56
CA ILE A 200 -2.86 7.54 2.51
C ILE A 200 -2.41 8.86 3.11
N SER A 201 -3.04 9.31 4.21
CA SER A 201 -2.62 10.52 4.94
C SER A 201 -1.18 10.43 5.47
N ALA A 202 -0.78 9.26 6.00
CA ALA A 202 0.60 9.02 6.44
C ALA A 202 1.60 9.09 5.28
N TRP A 203 1.28 8.45 4.16
CA TRP A 203 2.09 8.48 2.94
C TRP A 203 2.26 9.90 2.40
N ARG A 204 1.15 10.61 2.20
CA ARG A 204 1.15 12.00 1.72
C ARG A 204 1.93 12.89 2.66
N GLY A 205 1.70 12.77 3.98
CA GLY A 205 2.38 13.60 4.98
C GLY A 205 3.89 13.43 4.94
N LEU A 206 4.38 12.20 4.86
CA LEU A 206 5.82 11.95 4.74
C LEU A 206 6.37 12.44 3.39
N TRP A 207 5.64 12.20 2.30
CA TRP A 207 6.03 12.67 0.97
C TRP A 207 6.20 14.19 0.92
N ALA A 208 5.20 14.93 1.42
CA ALA A 208 5.22 16.40 1.48
C ALA A 208 6.34 16.93 2.40
N LEU A 209 6.63 16.22 3.50
CA LEU A 209 7.75 16.58 4.39
C LEU A 209 9.10 16.42 3.69
N LEU A 210 9.25 15.36 2.88
CA LEU A 210 10.42 15.15 2.05
C LEU A 210 10.52 16.21 0.94
N ASP A 211 9.41 16.63 0.34
CA ASP A 211 9.36 17.74 -0.63
C ASP A 211 9.75 19.09 -0.03
N ALA A 212 9.40 19.33 1.24
CA ALA A 212 9.77 20.53 1.96
C ALA A 212 11.26 20.57 2.36
N THR A 213 11.91 19.41 2.51
CA THR A 213 13.30 19.30 2.97
C THR A 213 14.31 19.11 1.84
N SER A 214 13.99 18.30 0.82
CA SER A 214 14.87 18.05 -0.33
C SER A 214 14.08 17.56 -1.53
N ARG A 215 14.02 18.37 -2.60
CA ARG A 215 13.35 18.03 -3.88
C ARG A 215 14.21 17.20 -4.84
N SER A 216 15.25 16.52 -4.34
CA SER A 216 16.13 15.71 -5.21
C SER A 216 15.63 14.28 -5.31
N ALA A 217 15.24 13.87 -6.53
CA ALA A 217 14.82 12.49 -6.84
C ALA A 217 15.91 11.48 -6.46
N LYS A 218 17.17 11.78 -6.84
CA LYS A 218 18.33 10.93 -6.56
C LYS A 218 18.62 10.82 -5.07
N ALA A 219 18.50 11.92 -4.32
CA ALA A 219 18.72 11.91 -2.88
C ALA A 219 17.65 11.07 -2.17
N SER A 220 16.38 11.22 -2.55
CA SER A 220 15.27 10.43 -2.02
C SER A 220 15.44 8.94 -2.31
N LEU A 221 15.80 8.60 -3.56
CA LEU A 221 16.03 7.21 -3.95
C LEU A 221 17.23 6.60 -3.21
N ALA A 222 18.33 7.34 -3.10
CA ALA A 222 19.55 6.87 -2.42
C ALA A 222 19.32 6.67 -0.92
N SER A 223 18.67 7.63 -0.25
CA SER A 223 18.38 7.52 1.19
C SER A 223 17.39 6.40 1.49
N GLY A 224 16.33 6.26 0.67
CA GLY A 224 15.36 5.19 0.79
C GLY A 224 15.96 3.80 0.53
N SER A 225 16.75 3.66 -0.52
CA SER A 225 17.42 2.38 -0.86
C SER A 225 18.43 1.98 0.21
N THR A 226 19.19 2.94 0.75
CA THR A 226 20.11 2.70 1.86
C THR A 226 19.36 2.22 3.10
N ALA A 227 18.26 2.89 3.46
CA ALA A 227 17.41 2.47 4.57
C ALA A 227 16.81 1.08 4.36
N ALA A 228 16.35 0.75 3.14
CA ALA A 228 15.82 -0.57 2.82
C ALA A 228 16.88 -1.68 2.96
N VAL A 229 18.09 -1.46 2.44
CA VAL A 229 19.20 -2.42 2.57
C VAL A 229 19.59 -2.59 4.04
N LEU A 230 19.64 -1.52 4.83
CA LEU A 230 19.91 -1.58 6.27
C LEU A 230 18.82 -2.37 7.02
N LEU A 231 17.54 -2.15 6.69
CA LEU A 231 16.42 -2.91 7.27
C LEU A 231 16.48 -4.39 6.90
N LEU A 232 16.79 -4.73 5.65
CA LEU A 232 16.98 -6.11 5.23
C LEU A 232 18.15 -6.78 5.96
N ALA A 233 19.29 -6.09 6.05
CA ALA A 233 20.44 -6.59 6.80
C ALA A 233 20.14 -6.73 8.31
N ALA A 234 19.33 -5.83 8.86
CA ALA A 234 18.92 -5.84 10.26
C ALA A 234 17.78 -6.82 10.56
N GLN A 235 17.16 -7.47 9.58
CA GLN A 235 15.98 -8.32 9.78
C GLN A 235 16.26 -9.49 10.75
N VAL A 236 17.39 -10.19 10.57
CA VAL A 236 17.79 -11.30 11.46
C VAL A 236 18.07 -10.82 12.89
N PRO A 237 18.95 -9.83 13.14
CA PRO A 237 19.19 -9.36 14.49
C PRO A 237 17.94 -8.74 15.13
N ALA A 238 17.10 -8.03 14.36
CA ALA A 238 15.82 -7.50 14.83
C ALA A 238 14.88 -8.63 15.30
N GLY A 239 14.80 -9.73 14.56
CA GLY A 239 14.04 -10.91 14.96
C GLY A 239 14.58 -11.61 16.22
N ILE A 240 15.90 -11.57 16.46
CA ILE A 240 16.50 -12.07 17.72
C ILE A 240 16.13 -11.17 18.89
N VAL A 241 16.24 -9.85 18.72
CA VAL A 241 15.84 -8.87 19.75
C VAL A 241 14.35 -9.02 20.07
N TRP A 242 13.52 -9.12 19.04
CA TRP A 242 12.07 -9.32 19.18
C TRP A 242 11.72 -10.51 20.08
N ARG A 243 12.33 -11.67 19.81
CA ARG A 243 12.11 -12.89 20.58
C ARG A 243 12.62 -12.75 22.02
N ARG A 244 13.77 -12.11 22.23
CA ARG A 244 14.31 -11.84 23.56
C ARG A 244 13.42 -10.91 24.40
N LEU A 245 12.65 -10.04 23.77
CA LEU A 245 11.66 -9.20 24.44
C LEU A 245 10.38 -9.97 24.84
N GLY A 246 10.33 -11.29 24.64
CA GLY A 246 9.19 -12.15 24.97
C GLY A 246 8.27 -12.43 23.79
N GLY A 247 8.78 -12.34 22.55
CA GLY A 247 8.00 -12.66 21.35
C GLY A 247 7.93 -14.18 21.17
N ASP A 248 6.73 -14.75 21.21
CA ASP A 248 6.54 -16.19 21.07
C ASP A 248 6.51 -16.59 19.57
N ASP A 249 7.34 -17.56 19.19
CA ASP A 249 7.44 -18.09 17.82
C ASP A 249 6.24 -19.03 17.52
N GLY A 250 5.04 -18.46 17.37
CA GLY A 250 3.90 -19.14 16.75
C GLY A 250 3.27 -20.29 17.55
N GLY A 251 2.13 -20.01 18.19
CA GLY A 251 1.26 -21.07 18.75
C GLY A 251 -0.01 -20.55 19.42
N ALA A 252 0.02 -19.36 20.02
CA ALA A 252 -1.17 -18.74 20.59
C ALA A 252 -1.99 -18.03 19.50
N SER A 253 -3.29 -18.32 19.46
CA SER A 253 -4.31 -17.72 18.58
C SER A 253 -4.00 -16.26 18.21
N LYS A 254 -3.98 -15.95 16.91
CA LYS A 254 -3.70 -14.62 16.32
C LYS A 254 -4.51 -13.46 16.94
N ASN A 255 -5.58 -13.76 17.66
CA ASN A 255 -6.43 -12.79 18.34
C ASN A 255 -6.18 -12.68 19.87
N ALA A 256 -5.56 -13.67 20.51
CA ALA A 256 -5.28 -13.68 21.96
C ALA A 256 -3.91 -13.08 22.31
N ALA A 257 -2.91 -13.20 21.43
CA ALA A 257 -1.55 -12.74 21.69
C ALA A 257 -1.43 -11.19 21.77
N ARG A 258 -2.32 -10.45 21.11
CA ARG A 258 -2.24 -8.98 21.02
C ARG A 258 -2.54 -8.26 22.35
N GLY A 259 -3.17 -8.94 23.31
CA GLY A 259 -3.40 -8.43 24.66
C GLY A 259 -2.21 -8.60 25.61
N SER A 260 -1.16 -9.34 25.21
CA SER A 260 -0.04 -9.74 26.07
C SER A 260 1.34 -9.31 25.53
N LEU A 261 1.41 -8.33 24.62
CA LEU A 261 2.69 -7.73 24.26
C LEU A 261 3.11 -6.69 25.31
N SER A 262 4.37 -6.74 25.71
CA SER A 262 4.95 -5.67 26.51
C SER A 262 4.96 -4.35 25.72
N TRP A 263 4.87 -3.23 26.44
CA TRP A 263 4.93 -1.90 25.81
C TRP A 263 6.23 -1.68 25.02
N VAL A 264 7.33 -2.31 25.47
CA VAL A 264 8.65 -2.27 24.81
C VAL A 264 8.60 -2.96 23.45
N GLN A 265 7.97 -4.14 23.37
CA GLN A 265 7.80 -4.84 22.10
C GLN A 265 6.97 -4.00 21.14
N ARG A 266 5.83 -3.48 21.58
CA ARG A 266 5.01 -2.62 20.72
C ARG A 266 5.82 -1.42 20.21
N ALA A 267 6.55 -0.73 21.08
CA ALA A 267 7.41 0.38 20.66
C ALA A 267 8.46 -0.04 19.61
N PHE A 268 9.07 -1.22 19.76
CA PHE A 268 10.03 -1.76 18.79
C PHE A 268 9.38 -2.07 17.42
N GLU A 269 8.21 -2.71 17.42
CA GLU A 269 7.42 -2.97 16.20
C GLU A 269 7.05 -1.67 15.48
N GLU A 270 6.52 -0.68 16.21
CA GLU A 270 6.10 0.59 15.63
C GLU A 270 7.31 1.35 15.06
N PHE A 271 8.47 1.33 15.75
CA PHE A 271 9.71 1.91 15.22
C PHE A 271 10.16 1.22 13.92
N TRP A 272 10.10 -0.11 13.87
CA TRP A 272 10.45 -0.87 12.65
C TRP A 272 9.53 -0.49 11.48
N HIS A 273 8.23 -0.40 11.73
CA HIS A 273 7.25 -0.02 10.70
C HIS A 273 7.42 1.43 10.23
N LEU A 274 7.79 2.36 11.11
CA LEU A 274 8.10 3.74 10.73
C LEU A 274 9.38 3.82 9.88
N ALA A 275 10.43 3.08 10.23
CA ALA A 275 11.66 3.02 9.44
C ALA A 275 11.41 2.43 8.04
N ALA A 276 10.62 1.33 7.97
CA ALA A 276 10.21 0.74 6.70
C ALA A 276 9.32 1.69 5.89
N THR A 277 8.45 2.46 6.55
CA THR A 277 7.64 3.51 5.90
C THR A 277 8.52 4.55 5.24
N TYR A 278 9.52 5.05 5.96
CA TYR A 278 10.48 6.02 5.41
C TYR A 278 11.21 5.46 4.19
N ALA A 279 11.74 4.24 4.29
CA ALA A 279 12.44 3.61 3.17
C ALA A 279 11.52 3.46 1.95
N CYS A 280 10.31 2.96 2.16
CA CYS A 280 9.31 2.73 1.10
C CYS A 280 8.91 4.04 0.40
N VAL A 281 8.46 5.04 1.16
CA VAL A 281 8.03 6.33 0.62
C VAL A 281 9.18 7.04 -0.10
N SER A 282 10.41 6.99 0.44
CA SER A 282 11.57 7.65 -0.17
C SER A 282 11.97 7.02 -1.52
N ILE A 283 11.89 5.69 -1.63
CA ILE A 283 12.11 4.95 -2.88
C ILE A 283 11.02 5.30 -3.89
N TRP A 284 9.75 5.20 -3.49
CA TRP A 284 8.60 5.53 -4.34
C TRP A 284 8.71 6.95 -4.88
N ARG A 285 8.97 7.91 -4.00
CA ARG A 285 9.18 9.31 -4.37
C ARG A 285 10.33 9.51 -5.34
N GLY A 286 11.48 8.90 -5.06
CA GLY A 286 12.64 9.00 -5.95
C GLY A 286 12.36 8.47 -7.36
N ILE A 287 11.73 7.29 -7.46
CA ILE A 287 11.36 6.71 -8.77
C ILE A 287 10.27 7.54 -9.45
N TRP A 288 9.25 7.99 -8.72
CA TRP A 288 8.16 8.81 -9.25
C TRP A 288 8.68 10.08 -9.91
N MET A 289 9.58 10.80 -9.24
CA MET A 289 10.21 12.00 -9.78
C MET A 289 11.12 11.70 -10.98
N LEU A 290 11.82 10.56 -10.98
CA LEU A 290 12.60 10.14 -12.16
C LEU A 290 11.70 9.81 -13.35
N VAL A 291 10.53 9.19 -13.12
CA VAL A 291 9.54 8.96 -14.19
C VAL A 291 9.03 10.30 -14.74
N ASP A 292 8.80 11.28 -13.87
CA ASP A 292 8.46 12.64 -14.31
C ASP A 292 9.55 13.27 -15.17
N GLU A 293 10.81 13.20 -14.75
CA GLU A 293 11.94 13.77 -15.49
C GLU A 293 12.23 13.06 -16.82
N LEU A 294 12.10 11.72 -16.87
CA LEU A 294 12.53 10.90 -18.01
C LEU A 294 11.43 10.61 -19.02
N CYS A 295 10.19 10.45 -18.56
CA CYS A 295 9.09 9.93 -19.40
C CYS A 295 8.02 10.98 -19.69
N MET A 296 7.85 11.98 -18.82
CA MET A 296 6.84 13.03 -18.99
C MET A 296 7.50 14.32 -19.47
N LEU A 297 7.42 14.58 -20.78
CA LEU A 297 8.05 15.75 -21.39
C LEU A 297 7.66 17.06 -20.67
N PRO A 298 8.62 17.99 -20.44
CA PRO A 298 8.36 19.30 -19.81
C PRO A 298 7.23 20.11 -20.48
N THR A 299 6.98 19.88 -21.76
CA THR A 299 5.94 20.56 -22.53
C THR A 299 4.52 20.16 -22.10
N MET A 300 4.31 18.99 -21.48
CA MET A 300 2.99 18.56 -21.02
C MET A 300 2.53 19.25 -19.71
N PHE A 301 3.46 19.82 -18.94
CA PHE A 301 3.15 20.62 -17.75
C PHE A 301 2.95 22.12 -18.04
N SER A 302 3.13 22.54 -19.29
CA SER A 302 3.02 23.96 -19.70
C SER A 302 1.58 24.48 -19.83
N HIS A 303 0.56 23.64 -19.68
CA HIS A 303 -0.86 24.06 -19.77
C HIS A 303 -1.46 24.59 -18.46
N GLY A 304 -0.65 24.83 -17.43
CA GLY A 304 -1.06 25.49 -16.18
C GLY A 304 -0.42 26.86 -15.93
N ALA A 305 0.46 27.34 -16.81
CA ALA A 305 1.16 28.61 -16.65
C ALA A 305 0.89 29.53 -17.84
N SER A 306 -0.16 30.34 -17.74
CA SER A 306 -0.26 31.62 -18.45
C SER A 306 -1.45 32.44 -17.95
N PRO A 307 -1.31 33.78 -17.95
CA PRO A 307 -0.54 34.63 -17.06
C PRO A 307 -1.30 35.01 -15.78
#